data_AF-A0A1G8ANV2-F1
#
_entry.id   AF-A0A1G8ANV2-F1
#
_cell.length_a   1.000
_cell.length_b   1.000
_cell.length_c   1.000
_cell.angle_alpha   90.00
_cell.angle_beta   90.00
_cell.angle_gamma   90.00
#
_symmetry.space_group_name_H-M   'P 1'
#
loop_
_entity.id
_entity.type
_entity.pdbx_description
1 polymer ?
#
loop_
_entity_poly.entity_id
_entity_poly.type
_entity_poly.pdbx_seq_one_letter_code
_entity_poly.pdbx_strand_id
1 'polypeptide(L)'
;MSCHAPARRAERDGPASPRALIDAFSATLSALLALGEEENRRLCDPAGRLPLDLVRAKEDLATRYATLAEHLRAGMAGFDPPCRRALADLENDIRRLVALVKENQRLANEHKAASALRVNMIMQALAEQEKATQAGPTVCAPSPAGPTAGPLGGMAAPWPGAG
;
A
#
# COMPACT_ATOMS: atom_id res chain seq x y z
N MET A 1 18.91 -23.17 32.45
CA MET A 1 18.53 -22.62 31.14
C MET A 1 18.05 -23.79 30.29
N SER A 2 16.75 -24.07 30.32
CA SER A 2 16.16 -25.24 29.69
C SER A 2 15.50 -24.84 28.38
N CYS A 3 16.06 -25.33 27.28
CA CYS A 3 15.52 -25.19 25.94
C CYS A 3 14.30 -26.11 25.78
N HIS A 4 13.11 -25.61 26.08
CA HIS A 4 11.86 -26.25 25.67
C HIS A 4 11.55 -25.87 24.23
N ALA A 5 11.87 -26.77 23.29
CA ALA A 5 11.33 -26.75 21.95
C ALA A 5 9.82 -27.06 22.02
N PRO A 6 8.93 -26.26 21.43
CA PRO A 6 7.54 -26.66 21.28
C PRO A 6 7.45 -27.78 20.24
N ALA A 7 6.93 -28.92 20.69
CA ALA A 7 6.53 -30.04 19.86
C ALA A 7 5.53 -29.56 18.80
N ARG A 8 5.95 -29.53 17.53
CA ARG A 8 5.04 -29.46 16.39
C ARG A 8 4.37 -30.84 16.22
N ARG A 9 3.40 -31.12 17.09
CA ARG A 9 2.43 -32.22 16.97
C ARG A 9 1.06 -31.62 16.65
N ALA A 10 0.82 -31.42 15.35
CA ALA A 10 -0.44 -31.23 14.63
C ALA A 10 0.03 -30.77 13.24
N GLU A 11 -0.21 -31.42 12.11
CA GLU A 11 -1.43 -32.09 11.66
C GLU A 11 -1.03 -33.36 10.89
N ARG A 12 -1.43 -34.53 11.40
CA ARG A 12 -1.60 -35.74 10.59
C ARG A 12 -3.11 -36.00 10.56
N ASP A 13 -3.86 -35.11 9.94
CA ASP A 13 -5.22 -35.45 9.54
C ASP A 13 -5.09 -36.22 8.23
N GLY A 14 -5.56 -37.48 8.26
CA GLY A 14 -5.68 -38.31 7.05
C GLY A 14 -6.51 -37.59 5.98
N PRO A 15 -6.49 -38.07 4.72
CA PRO A 15 -7.15 -37.36 3.63
C PRO A 15 -8.61 -37.13 4.00
N ALA A 16 -8.97 -35.85 4.20
CA ALA A 16 -10.35 -35.44 4.40
C ALA A 16 -11.18 -36.06 3.28
N SER A 17 -12.37 -36.58 3.60
CA SER A 17 -13.24 -37.16 2.58
C SER A 17 -13.38 -36.20 1.38
N PRO A 18 -13.52 -36.69 0.13
CA PRO A 18 -13.67 -35.84 -1.05
C PRO A 18 -14.69 -34.72 -0.85
N ARG A 19 -15.79 -35.04 -0.16
CA ARG A 19 -16.83 -34.09 0.20
C ARG A 19 -16.34 -33.01 1.17
N ALA A 20 -15.68 -33.40 2.26
CA ALA A 20 -15.12 -32.45 3.23
C ALA A 20 -14.08 -31.51 2.59
N LEU A 21 -13.30 -32.02 1.63
CA LEU A 21 -12.33 -31.21 0.88
C LEU A 21 -13.03 -30.18 -0.02
N ILE A 22 -14.08 -30.57 -0.73
CA ILE A 22 -14.91 -29.67 -1.54
C ILE A 22 -15.58 -28.60 -0.66
N ASP A 23 -16.16 -29.00 0.48
CA ASP A 23 -16.85 -28.08 1.39
C ASP A 23 -15.84 -27.07 1.99
N ALA A 24 -14.65 -27.51 2.39
CA ALA A 24 -13.58 -26.63 2.88
C ALA A 24 -13.09 -25.65 1.79
N PHE A 25 -12.96 -26.12 0.54
CA PHE A 25 -12.58 -25.29 -0.59
C PHE A 25 -13.66 -24.26 -0.91
N SER A 26 -14.93 -24.67 -0.94
CA SER A 26 -16.09 -23.78 -1.13
C SER A 26 -16.15 -22.68 -0.08
N ALA A 27 -15.98 -23.04 1.20
CA ALA A 27 -15.96 -22.07 2.30
C ALA A 27 -14.81 -21.06 2.15
N THR A 28 -13.61 -21.55 1.79
CA THR A 28 -12.43 -20.69 1.57
C THR A 28 -12.63 -19.74 0.38
N LEU A 29 -13.19 -20.24 -0.71
CA LEU A 29 -13.50 -19.45 -1.91
C LEU A 29 -14.57 -18.39 -1.64
N SER A 30 -15.60 -18.74 -0.88
CA SER A 30 -16.66 -17.80 -0.46
C SER A 30 -16.09 -16.68 0.42
N ALA A 31 -15.17 -17.00 1.34
CA ALA A 31 -14.50 -16.01 2.17
C ALA A 31 -13.59 -15.08 1.33
N LEU A 32 -12.87 -15.62 0.34
CA LEU A 32 -12.07 -14.82 -0.59
C LEU A 32 -12.93 -13.88 -1.44
N LEU A 33 -14.09 -14.33 -1.91
CA LEU A 33 -15.06 -13.49 -2.62
C LEU A 33 -15.53 -12.34 -1.73
N ALA A 34 -15.94 -12.62 -0.49
CA ALA A 34 -16.39 -11.59 0.45
C ALA A 34 -15.29 -10.54 0.75
N LEU A 35 -14.04 -10.98 0.94
CA LEU A 35 -12.92 -10.05 1.12
C LEU A 35 -12.60 -9.25 -0.15
N GLY A 36 -12.72 -9.88 -1.31
CA GLY A 36 -12.59 -9.19 -2.60
C GLY A 36 -13.65 -8.11 -2.80
N GLU A 37 -14.90 -8.36 -2.38
CA GLU A 37 -15.99 -7.40 -2.49
C GLU A 37 -15.84 -6.24 -1.49
N GLU A 38 -15.38 -6.52 -0.27
CA GLU A 38 -15.03 -5.48 0.71
C GLU A 38 -13.87 -4.61 0.20
N GLU A 39 -12.82 -5.23 -0.37
CA GLU A 39 -11.72 -4.50 -0.99
C GLU A 39 -12.22 -3.63 -2.15
N ASN A 40 -13.06 -4.18 -3.02
CA ASN A 40 -13.66 -3.45 -4.14
C ASN A 40 -14.41 -2.21 -3.66
N ARG A 41 -15.30 -2.38 -2.66
CA ARG A 41 -16.06 -1.28 -2.06
C ARG A 41 -15.16 -0.18 -1.52
N ARG A 42 -14.04 -0.53 -0.89
CA ARG A 42 -13.06 0.45 -0.38
C ARG A 42 -12.28 1.14 -1.49
N LEU A 43 -11.94 0.41 -2.55
CA LEU A 43 -11.22 0.94 -3.70
C LEU A 43 -12.10 1.81 -4.60
N CYS A 44 -13.43 1.71 -4.51
CA CYS A 44 -14.32 2.65 -5.17
C CYS A 44 -14.35 4.03 -4.49
N ASP A 45 -13.92 4.14 -3.23
CA ASP A 45 -13.74 5.41 -2.54
C ASP A 45 -12.31 5.94 -2.76
N PRO A 46 -12.11 7.10 -3.42
CA PRO A 46 -10.79 7.69 -3.65
C PRO A 46 -10.01 8.02 -2.36
N ALA A 47 -10.71 8.21 -1.23
CA ALA A 47 -10.11 8.40 0.09
C ALA A 47 -9.99 7.09 0.87
N GLY A 48 -10.59 6.01 0.36
CA GLY A 48 -10.61 4.69 0.97
C GLY A 48 -9.22 4.11 1.12
N ARG A 49 -8.84 3.80 2.36
CA ARG A 49 -7.63 3.03 2.65
C ARG A 49 -7.98 1.57 2.83
N LEU A 50 -7.11 0.71 2.29
CA LEU A 50 -7.16 -0.72 2.56
C LEU A 50 -6.55 -1.01 3.94
N PRO A 51 -7.32 -1.58 4.89
CA PRO A 51 -6.77 -1.99 6.18
C PRO A 51 -5.73 -3.10 5.99
N LEU A 52 -4.62 -3.04 6.73
CA LEU A 52 -3.60 -4.10 6.69
C LEU A 52 -4.17 -5.46 7.11
N ASP A 53 -5.13 -5.49 8.03
CA ASP A 53 -5.76 -6.74 8.48
C ASP A 53 -6.58 -7.41 7.37
N LEU A 54 -7.19 -6.62 6.47
CA LEU A 54 -7.87 -7.14 5.29
C LEU A 54 -6.87 -7.79 4.33
N VAL A 55 -5.72 -7.15 4.11
CA VAL A 55 -4.65 -7.68 3.25
C VAL A 55 -4.12 -8.99 3.81
N ARG A 56 -3.81 -9.04 5.12
CA ARG A 56 -3.35 -10.26 5.80
C ARG A 56 -4.37 -11.39 5.73
N ALA A 57 -5.64 -11.09 6.02
CA ALA A 57 -6.70 -12.09 5.93
C ALA A 57 -6.85 -12.67 4.52
N LYS A 58 -6.66 -11.85 3.48
CA LYS A 58 -6.63 -12.31 2.09
C LYS A 58 -5.43 -13.20 1.80
N GLU A 59 -4.23 -12.84 2.27
CA GLU A 59 -3.01 -13.63 2.10
C GLU A 59 -3.17 -15.02 2.75
N ASP A 60 -3.62 -15.06 3.99
CA ASP A 60 -3.86 -16.32 4.73
C ASP A 60 -4.87 -17.23 4.01
N LEU A 61 -5.99 -16.65 3.55
CA LEU A 61 -7.01 -17.40 2.80
C LEU A 61 -6.52 -17.82 1.41
N ALA A 62 -5.68 -17.02 0.75
CA ALA A 62 -5.10 -17.36 -0.54
C ALA A 62 -4.12 -18.53 -0.42
N THR A 63 -3.30 -18.56 0.65
CA THR A 63 -2.45 -19.71 0.97
C THR A 63 -3.28 -20.95 1.22
N ARG A 64 -4.33 -20.86 2.04
CA ARG A 64 -5.23 -21.98 2.29
C ARG A 64 -5.93 -22.48 1.02
N TYR A 65 -6.38 -21.56 0.18
CA TYR A 65 -6.98 -21.86 -1.12
C TYR A 65 -6.01 -22.63 -2.02
N ALA A 66 -4.74 -22.21 -2.09
CA ALA A 66 -3.72 -22.88 -2.89
C ALA A 66 -3.48 -24.32 -2.41
N THR A 67 -3.32 -24.52 -1.09
CA THR A 67 -3.14 -25.86 -0.50
C THR A 67 -4.36 -26.76 -0.77
N LEU A 68 -5.58 -26.25 -0.61
CA LEU A 68 -6.79 -27.02 -0.89
C LEU A 68 -6.95 -27.33 -2.39
N ALA A 69 -6.54 -26.42 -3.27
CA ALA A 69 -6.56 -26.64 -4.72
C ALA A 69 -5.61 -27.79 -5.14
N GLU A 70 -4.44 -27.89 -4.51
CA GLU A 70 -3.50 -28.98 -4.75
C GLU A 70 -4.07 -30.34 -4.31
N HIS A 71 -4.67 -30.38 -3.12
CA HIS A 71 -5.35 -31.59 -2.64
C HIS A 71 -6.54 -31.99 -3.55
N LEU A 72 -7.34 -31.02 -3.99
CA LEU A 72 -8.46 -31.27 -4.90
C LEU A 72 -7.95 -31.84 -6.23
N ARG A 73 -6.88 -31.26 -6.79
CA ARG A 73 -6.28 -31.73 -8.04
C ARG A 73 -5.76 -33.16 -7.92
N ALA A 74 -5.12 -33.49 -6.80
CA ALA A 74 -4.61 -34.84 -6.56
C ALA A 74 -5.72 -35.89 -6.42
N GLY A 75 -6.87 -35.53 -5.84
CA GLY A 75 -8.00 -36.44 -5.59
C GLY A 75 -9.05 -36.52 -6.71
N MET A 76 -9.01 -35.63 -7.69
CA MET A 76 -10.11 -35.40 -8.64
C MET A 76 -10.56 -36.63 -9.43
N ALA A 77 -9.62 -37.54 -9.77
CA ALA A 77 -9.93 -38.76 -10.51
C ALA A 77 -10.86 -39.72 -9.74
N GLY A 78 -10.83 -39.67 -8.41
CA GLY A 78 -11.62 -40.54 -7.52
C GLY A 78 -12.98 -39.97 -7.10
N PHE A 79 -13.40 -38.83 -7.66
CA PHE A 79 -14.64 -38.18 -7.23
C PHE A 79 -15.88 -38.83 -7.87
N ASP A 80 -16.87 -39.08 -7.02
CA ASP A 80 -18.19 -39.55 -7.43
C ASP A 80 -18.98 -38.47 -8.21
N PRO A 81 -20.07 -38.83 -8.91
CA PRO A 81 -20.84 -37.87 -9.71
C PRO A 81 -21.37 -36.65 -8.92
N PRO A 82 -21.88 -36.78 -7.68
CA PRO A 82 -22.25 -35.62 -6.85
C PRO A 82 -21.08 -34.66 -6.59
N CYS A 83 -19.89 -35.17 -6.27
CA CYS A 83 -18.70 -34.35 -6.06
C CYS A 83 -18.28 -33.62 -7.35
N ARG A 84 -18.41 -34.28 -8.51
CA ARG A 84 -18.11 -33.65 -9.81
C ARG A 84 -19.05 -32.48 -10.15
N ARG A 85 -20.34 -32.59 -9.82
CA ARG A 85 -21.28 -31.46 -9.99
C ARG A 85 -20.88 -30.28 -9.10
N ALA A 86 -20.54 -30.54 -7.84
CA ALA A 86 -20.09 -29.48 -6.93
C ALA A 86 -18.81 -28.78 -7.42
N LEU A 87 -17.89 -29.50 -8.08
CA LEU A 87 -16.72 -28.88 -8.72
C LEU A 87 -17.08 -27.91 -9.86
N ALA A 88 -18.14 -28.20 -10.62
CA ALA A 88 -18.60 -27.31 -11.68
C ALA A 88 -19.17 -26.00 -11.11
N ASP A 89 -19.89 -26.07 -9.98
CA ASP A 89 -20.39 -24.87 -9.29
C ASP A 89 -19.22 -24.02 -8.77
N LEU A 90 -18.19 -24.66 -8.20
CA LEU A 90 -16.96 -23.98 -7.76
C LEU A 90 -16.23 -23.28 -8.90
N GLU A 91 -16.27 -23.81 -10.13
CA GLU A 91 -15.63 -23.17 -11.27
C GLU A 91 -16.22 -21.78 -11.56
N ASN A 92 -17.54 -21.63 -11.43
CA ASN A 92 -18.21 -20.35 -11.61
C ASN A 92 -17.76 -19.33 -10.55
N ASP A 93 -17.64 -19.77 -9.30
CA ASP A 93 -17.16 -18.94 -8.20
C ASP A 93 -15.69 -18.54 -8.37
N ILE A 94 -14.84 -19.45 -8.89
CA ILE A 94 -13.44 -19.14 -9.22
C ILE A 94 -13.38 -18.09 -10.32
N ARG A 95 -14.18 -18.22 -11.38
CA ARG A 95 -14.25 -17.23 -12.47
C ARG A 95 -14.68 -15.87 -11.95
N ARG A 96 -15.67 -15.83 -11.05
CA ARG A 96 -16.11 -14.61 -10.37
C ARG A 96 -14.99 -13.98 -9.53
N LEU A 97 -14.28 -14.78 -8.74
CA LEU A 97 -13.16 -14.30 -7.92
C LEU A 97 -12.05 -13.70 -8.80
N VAL A 98 -11.71 -14.36 -9.91
CA VAL A 98 -10.69 -13.85 -10.85
C VAL A 98 -11.12 -12.52 -11.47
N ALA A 99 -12.38 -12.38 -11.87
CA ALA A 99 -12.90 -11.12 -12.41
C ALA A 99 -12.83 -9.99 -11.36
N LEU A 100 -13.22 -10.28 -10.13
CA LEU A 100 -13.19 -9.34 -9.01
C LEU A 100 -11.77 -8.90 -8.66
N VAL A 101 -10.81 -9.83 -8.60
CA VAL A 101 -9.40 -9.50 -8.34
C VAL A 101 -8.82 -8.61 -9.43
N LYS A 102 -9.16 -8.86 -10.70
CA LYS A 102 -8.72 -8.01 -11.82
C LYS A 102 -9.26 -6.59 -11.68
N GLU A 103 -10.53 -6.46 -11.32
CA GLU A 103 -11.15 -5.15 -11.12
C GLU A 103 -10.52 -4.39 -9.93
N ASN A 104 -10.29 -5.08 -8.81
CA ASN A 104 -9.60 -4.48 -7.66
C ASN A 104 -8.18 -4.03 -8.04
N GLN A 105 -7.46 -4.82 -8.85
CA GLN A 105 -6.14 -4.44 -9.33
C GLN A 105 -6.19 -3.19 -10.23
N ARG A 106 -7.21 -3.06 -11.09
CA ARG A 106 -7.44 -1.87 -11.92
C ARG A 106 -7.64 -0.63 -11.06
N LEU A 107 -8.58 -0.67 -10.11
CA LEU A 107 -8.88 0.44 -9.20
C LEU A 107 -7.65 0.83 -8.35
N ALA A 108 -6.93 -0.15 -7.81
CA ALA A 108 -5.72 0.11 -7.03
C ALA A 108 -4.63 0.82 -7.87
N ASN A 109 -4.51 0.48 -9.15
CA ASN A 109 -3.58 1.14 -10.06
C ASN A 109 -3.99 2.58 -10.36
N GLU A 110 -5.29 2.84 -10.53
CA GLU A 110 -5.84 4.19 -10.71
C GLU A 110 -5.55 5.08 -9.49
N HIS A 111 -5.76 4.55 -8.28
CA HIS A 111 -5.44 5.28 -7.05
C HIS A 111 -3.95 5.58 -6.90
N LYS A 112 -3.08 4.63 -7.27
CA LYS A 112 -1.63 4.85 -7.29
C LYS A 112 -1.24 5.95 -8.29
N ALA A 113 -1.79 5.92 -9.50
CA ALA A 113 -1.54 6.94 -10.53
C ALA A 113 -1.99 8.34 -10.08
N ALA A 114 -3.21 8.46 -9.55
CA ALA A 114 -3.72 9.73 -9.03
C ALA A 114 -2.89 10.26 -7.85
N SER A 115 -2.37 9.37 -7.01
CA SER A 115 -1.50 9.76 -5.89
C SER A 115 -0.12 10.21 -6.39
N ALA A 116 0.46 9.52 -7.37
CA ALA A 116 1.73 9.92 -7.98
C ALA A 116 1.63 11.31 -8.66
N LEU A 117 0.54 11.59 -9.37
CA LEU A 117 0.28 12.91 -9.95
C LEU A 117 0.22 14.00 -8.89
N ARG A 118 -0.51 13.78 -7.78
CA ARG A 118 -0.59 14.73 -6.67
C ARG A 118 0.77 15.00 -6.04
N VAL A 119 1.57 13.97 -5.79
CA VAL A 119 2.93 14.12 -5.27
C VAL A 119 3.79 14.93 -6.24
N ASN A 120 3.71 14.64 -7.55
CA ASN A 120 4.46 15.39 -8.55
C ASN A 120 4.08 16.88 -8.56
N MET A 121 2.78 17.20 -8.51
CA MET A 121 2.30 18.58 -8.43
C MET A 121 2.81 19.30 -7.17
N ILE A 122 2.79 18.63 -6.02
CA ILE A 122 3.31 19.20 -4.76
C ILE A 122 4.82 19.45 -4.88
N MET A 123 5.58 18.48 -5.39
CA MET A 123 7.02 18.61 -5.56
C MET A 123 7.39 19.73 -6.55
N GLN A 124 6.62 19.88 -7.63
CA GLN A 124 6.79 20.98 -8.58
C GLN A 124 6.52 22.34 -7.92
N ALA A 125 5.41 22.47 -7.19
CA ALA A 125 5.08 23.70 -6.48
C ALA A 125 6.14 24.08 -5.43
N LEU A 126 6.67 23.09 -4.69
CA LEU A 126 7.77 23.30 -3.75
C LEU A 126 9.04 23.77 -4.47
N ALA A 127 9.41 23.14 -5.58
CA ALA A 127 10.58 23.53 -6.36
C ALA A 127 10.45 24.93 -6.97
N GLU A 128 9.25 25.32 -7.40
CA GLU A 128 8.95 26.68 -7.87
C GLU A 128 9.04 27.71 -6.75
N GLN A 129 8.52 27.38 -5.56
CA GLN A 129 8.60 28.23 -4.37
C GLN A 129 10.06 28.43 -3.92
N GLU A 130 10.86 27.37 -3.91
CA GLU A 130 12.30 27.45 -3.59
C GLU A 130 13.06 28.34 -4.58
N LYS A 131 12.78 28.20 -5.89
CA LYS A 131 13.37 29.08 -6.91
C LYS A 131 12.94 30.54 -6.73
N ALA A 132 11.67 30.81 -6.44
CA ALA A 132 11.17 32.15 -6.20
C ALA A 132 11.78 32.78 -4.93
N THR A 133 12.03 31.97 -3.90
CA THR A 133 12.66 32.42 -2.65
C THR A 133 14.16 32.69 -2.83
N GLN A 134 14.85 31.90 -3.65
CA GLN A 134 16.25 32.15 -4.03
C GLN A 134 16.39 33.34 -4.99
N ALA A 135 15.31 33.73 -5.69
CA ALA A 135 15.30 34.80 -6.67
C ALA A 135 14.91 36.19 -6.13
N GLY A 136 14.75 36.38 -4.81
CA GLY A 136 14.32 37.68 -4.24
C GLY A 136 15.30 38.32 -3.24
N PRO A 137 15.49 39.66 -3.24
CA PRO A 137 15.46 40.63 -4.33
C PRO A 137 16.89 40.94 -4.80
N THR A 138 17.06 41.32 -6.07
CA THR A 138 18.14 42.24 -6.45
C THR A 138 17.93 43.51 -5.64
N VAL A 139 18.54 43.57 -4.45
CA VAL A 139 18.87 44.84 -3.83
C VAL A 139 19.80 45.49 -4.84
N CYS A 140 19.25 46.40 -5.65
CA CYS A 140 20.04 47.45 -6.27
C CYS A 140 20.71 48.18 -5.10
N ALA A 141 21.90 47.69 -4.72
CA ALA A 141 22.78 48.41 -3.85
C ALA A 141 22.99 49.77 -4.52
N PRO A 142 22.67 50.90 -3.87
CA PRO A 142 23.16 52.17 -4.36
C PRO A 142 24.69 52.07 -4.36
N SER A 143 25.29 52.20 -5.54
CA SER A 143 26.74 52.30 -5.71
C SER A 143 27.32 53.27 -4.67
N PRO A 144 28.30 52.86 -3.84
CA PRO A 144 29.10 53.83 -3.15
C PRO A 144 30.02 54.47 -4.20
N ALA A 145 29.62 55.63 -4.71
CA ALA A 145 30.55 56.52 -5.38
C ALA A 145 31.61 56.93 -4.35
N GLY A 146 32.83 56.42 -4.47
CA GLY A 146 34.00 57.10 -3.96
C GLY A 146 34.64 57.94 -5.08
N PRO A 147 35.73 58.68 -4.83
CA PRO A 147 36.15 59.38 -3.62
C PRO A 147 36.30 60.89 -3.91
N THR A 148 36.20 61.78 -2.92
CA THR A 148 36.72 63.15 -3.10
C THR A 148 37.31 63.66 -1.79
N ALA A 149 38.55 64.13 -1.91
CA ALA A 149 39.45 64.44 -0.81
C ALA A 149 39.30 65.87 -0.29
N GLY A 150 39.28 65.99 1.05
CA GLY A 150 39.85 67.07 1.87
C GLY A 150 39.03 68.37 2.06
N PRO A 151 39.40 69.26 3.02
CA PRO A 151 40.44 69.13 4.07
C PRO A 151 40.02 69.55 5.50
N LEU A 152 40.81 69.06 6.48
CA LEU A 152 41.29 69.68 7.72
C LEU A 152 40.38 70.63 8.56
N GLY A 153 40.18 70.22 9.82
CA GLY A 153 39.77 71.05 10.96
C GLY A 153 38.82 70.24 11.85
N GLY A 154 39.03 70.00 13.14
CA GLY A 154 40.06 70.37 14.09
C GLY A 154 39.63 69.78 15.45
N MET A 155 40.61 69.55 16.33
CA MET A 155 40.48 69.54 17.79
C MET A 155 39.56 68.51 18.51
N ALA A 156 40.24 67.51 19.09
CA ALA A 156 40.27 67.19 20.54
C ALA A 156 38.97 66.84 21.32
N ALA A 157 38.86 65.53 21.66
CA ALA A 157 38.68 64.91 23.00
C ALA A 157 37.42 65.21 23.87
N PRO A 158 37.17 64.48 24.98
CA PRO A 158 37.15 63.03 25.23
C PRO A 158 35.80 62.53 25.89
N TRP A 159 35.68 61.21 26.09
CA TRP A 159 34.71 60.51 26.98
C TRP A 159 34.80 60.98 28.46
N PRO A 160 33.97 60.55 29.48
CA PRO A 160 33.02 59.41 29.55
C PRO A 160 31.69 59.69 30.29
N GLY A 161 30.83 58.67 30.48
CA GLY A 161 29.84 58.67 31.56
C GLY A 161 28.75 57.60 31.46
N ALA A 162 29.02 56.43 32.03
CA ALA A 162 28.02 55.42 32.35
C ALA A 162 27.12 55.89 33.51
N GLY A 163 25.83 55.57 33.43
CA GLY A 163 24.84 55.66 34.51
C GLY A 163 23.96 54.43 34.46
#